data_AF-A0A0K2SN10-F1
#
_entry.id   AF-A0A0K2SN10-F1
#
_cell.length_a   1.000
_cell.length_b   1.000
_cell.length_c   1.000
_cell.angle_alpha   90.00
_cell.angle_beta   90.00
_cell.angle_gamma   90.00
#
_symmetry.space_group_name_H-M   'P 1'
#
loop_
_entity.id
_entity.type
_entity.pdbx_description
1 polymer ?
#
loop_
_entity_poly.entity_id
_entity_poly.type
_entity_poly.pdbx_seq_one_letter_code
_entity_poly.pdbx_strand_id
1 'polypeptide(L)'
;MGAARRIVRARSLAPWIALALLALVGGTAGWYVWLRTPPLVVGDVEIRPNAPIDPQRTYRLELWEENVVLSGAGTTYRTSLEERVEAFRKSYPNVTVDVELFPPGEAADRLQAALASGRPPDIYGSLTPRLYDRTYQVPVERFLPKPSREGMPTFLPSAWHALSAEGHVWGWPRWVRFVTWAGHRGLLASAGLDVDRAAREGWTTPEALSVLSQVGEGRLPGLLVHPTAPDLFQGLMVAAGQGSVLEAGSLAWTREAMADAASFLLAARERARMPRSLDTAARERVTRFAQGRAGAIAPVPPQLAAHLLRTLSTEGLVLLPPPRPEGAPLQVPGEVSAYLVFRQAPYAGDGQTRLAMELARFLIQSKDAWVSAQFPAVPALTEDLAIWRDEAPWNEAAGQALLGWADAAAYASLDPAEATVEAQVESQVLAPALQELWTSNDAAAWAEKLRRTLEDQVPEPGG
;
A
#
# COMPACT_ATOMS: atom_id res chain seq x y z
N MET A 1 -60.27 45.70 -50.84
CA MET A 1 -60.14 45.70 -49.36
C MET A 1 -60.97 44.53 -48.84
N GLY A 2 -60.50 43.39 -48.36
CA GLY A 2 -59.23 42.99 -47.75
C GLY A 2 -59.59 42.18 -46.49
N ALA A 3 -60.18 40.99 -46.65
CA ALA A 3 -60.70 40.17 -45.54
C ALA A 3 -59.56 39.40 -44.83
N ALA A 4 -59.25 39.79 -43.59
CA ALA A 4 -58.22 39.16 -42.77
C ALA A 4 -58.78 37.95 -42.01
N ARG A 5 -58.37 36.74 -42.39
CA ARG A 5 -58.57 35.51 -41.59
C ARG A 5 -57.54 35.46 -40.45
N ARG A 6 -58.00 35.59 -39.20
CA ARG A 6 -57.19 35.28 -38.01
C ARG A 6 -57.10 33.76 -37.84
N ILE A 7 -55.93 33.20 -38.13
CA ILE A 7 -55.58 31.82 -37.76
C ILE A 7 -55.11 31.83 -36.31
N VAL A 8 -55.93 31.28 -35.41
CA VAL A 8 -55.53 31.01 -34.02
C VAL A 8 -54.63 29.78 -34.04
N ARG A 9 -53.30 29.98 -33.92
CA ARG A 9 -52.35 28.88 -33.73
C ARG A 9 -52.50 28.36 -32.30
N ALA A 10 -53.15 27.21 -32.15
CA ALA A 10 -53.09 26.44 -30.91
C ALA A 10 -51.62 26.06 -30.64
N ARG A 11 -51.01 26.62 -29.60
CA ARG A 11 -49.69 26.19 -29.12
C ARG A 11 -49.83 24.75 -28.63
N SER A 12 -49.18 23.80 -29.30
CA SER A 12 -49.25 22.39 -28.89
C SER A 12 -48.60 22.25 -27.51
N LEU A 13 -49.32 21.64 -26.57
CA LEU A 13 -48.84 21.31 -25.23
C LEU A 13 -47.92 20.06 -25.23
N ALA A 14 -47.79 19.41 -26.38
CA ALA A 14 -47.00 18.19 -26.59
C ALA A 14 -45.55 18.25 -26.07
N PRO A 15 -44.74 19.30 -26.29
CA PRO A 15 -43.36 19.34 -25.79
C PRO A 15 -43.28 19.42 -24.26
N TRP A 16 -44.24 20.08 -23.61
CA TRP A 16 -44.29 20.17 -22.14
C TRP A 16 -44.73 18.87 -21.49
N ILE A 17 -45.66 18.15 -22.11
CA ILE A 17 -46.09 16.81 -21.66
C ILE A 17 -44.94 15.81 -21.81
N ALA A 18 -44.19 15.86 -22.91
CA ALA A 18 -43.01 15.01 -23.12
C ALA A 18 -41.91 15.30 -22.08
N LEU A 19 -41.67 16.57 -21.74
CA LEU A 19 -40.70 16.96 -20.70
C LEU A 19 -41.13 16.47 -19.30
N ALA A 20 -42.42 16.60 -18.98
CA ALA A 20 -42.98 16.14 -17.70
C ALA A 20 -42.93 14.62 -17.58
N LEU A 21 -43.22 13.87 -18.66
CA LEU A 21 -43.10 12.42 -18.69
C LEU A 21 -41.64 11.96 -18.57
N LEU A 22 -40.69 12.64 -19.21
CA LEU A 22 -39.26 12.37 -19.06
C LEU A 22 -38.77 12.62 -17.63
N ALA A 23 -39.23 13.70 -16.98
CA ALA A 23 -38.94 13.97 -15.58
C ALA A 23 -39.55 12.92 -14.64
N LEU A 24 -40.78 12.45 -14.94
CA LEU A 24 -41.45 11.42 -14.16
C LEU A 24 -40.78 10.05 -14.32
N VAL A 25 -40.40 9.67 -15.55
CA VAL A 25 -39.69 8.41 -15.84
C VAL A 25 -38.27 8.44 -15.28
N GLY A 26 -37.55 9.56 -15.40
CA GLY A 26 -36.24 9.74 -14.77
C GLY A 26 -36.31 9.72 -13.24
N GLY A 27 -37.31 10.38 -12.65
CA GLY A 27 -37.56 10.39 -11.20
C GLY A 27 -37.95 9.02 -10.65
N THR A 28 -38.82 8.29 -11.35
CA THR A 28 -39.24 6.93 -10.97
C THR A 28 -38.13 5.91 -11.16
N ALA A 29 -37.32 5.99 -12.22
CA ALA A 29 -36.13 5.15 -12.39
C ALA A 29 -35.08 5.43 -11.30
N GLY A 30 -34.80 6.69 -10.98
CA GLY A 30 -33.90 7.06 -9.87
C GLY A 30 -34.40 6.58 -8.51
N TRP A 31 -35.70 6.72 -8.24
CA TRP A 31 -36.37 6.22 -7.04
C TRP A 31 -36.35 4.69 -6.96
N TYR A 32 -36.59 4.00 -8.07
CA TYR A 32 -36.59 2.55 -8.17
C TYR A 32 -35.20 1.94 -7.94
N VAL A 33 -34.15 2.60 -8.43
CA VAL A 33 -32.76 2.21 -8.16
C VAL A 33 -32.35 2.53 -6.72
N TRP A 34 -32.85 3.63 -6.14
CA TRP A 34 -32.64 3.97 -4.72
C TRP A 34 -33.24 2.91 -3.79
N LEU A 35 -34.46 2.41 -4.09
CA LEU A 35 -35.11 1.32 -3.36
C LEU A 35 -34.44 -0.05 -3.54
N ARG A 36 -33.62 -0.24 -4.58
CA ARG A 36 -33.04 -1.55 -4.94
C ARG A 36 -31.59 -1.77 -4.52
N THR A 37 -30.94 -0.82 -3.85
CA THR A 37 -29.62 -1.12 -3.27
C THR A 37 -29.86 -1.92 -2.00
N PRO A 38 -29.55 -3.24 -1.97
CA PRO A 38 -29.79 -4.02 -0.78
C PRO A 38 -28.98 -3.44 0.39
N PRO A 39 -29.52 -3.48 1.62
CA PRO A 39 -28.74 -3.10 2.78
C PRO A 39 -27.48 -3.98 2.88
N LEU A 40 -26.41 -3.37 3.37
CA LEU A 40 -25.19 -4.06 3.74
C LEU A 40 -25.32 -4.51 5.19
N VAL A 41 -25.18 -5.80 5.45
CA VAL A 41 -25.24 -6.35 6.82
C VAL A 41 -23.84 -6.33 7.42
N VAL A 42 -23.68 -5.68 8.57
CA VAL A 42 -22.41 -5.60 9.32
C VAL A 42 -22.69 -5.96 10.77
N GLY A 43 -22.33 -7.17 11.17
CA GLY A 43 -22.78 -7.77 12.42
C GLY A 43 -24.31 -7.95 12.43
N ASP A 44 -24.97 -7.34 13.42
CA ASP A 44 -26.42 -7.34 13.61
C ASP A 44 -27.13 -6.11 13.00
N VAL A 45 -26.39 -5.24 12.30
CA VAL A 45 -26.91 -3.98 11.76
C VAL A 45 -27.04 -4.03 10.24
N GLU A 46 -28.21 -3.60 9.74
CA GLU A 46 -28.42 -3.28 8.32
C GLU A 46 -28.06 -1.83 8.03
N ILE A 47 -27.03 -1.61 7.23
CA ILE A 47 -26.54 -0.29 6.82
C ILE A 47 -27.03 0.01 5.41
N ARG A 48 -27.59 1.20 5.20
CA ARG A 48 -27.97 1.67 3.85
C ARG A 48 -26.89 2.61 3.29
N PRO A 49 -26.11 2.19 2.27
CA PRO A 49 -25.04 3.03 1.72
C PRO A 49 -25.52 4.37 1.16
N ASN A 50 -26.77 4.40 0.68
CA ASN A 50 -27.40 5.58 0.07
C ASN A 50 -28.30 6.36 1.03
N ALA A 51 -28.19 6.14 2.35
CA ALA A 51 -29.00 6.87 3.33
C ALA A 51 -28.78 8.39 3.23
N PRO A 52 -29.83 9.22 3.27
CA PRO A 52 -29.66 10.67 3.22
C PRO A 52 -28.89 11.19 4.45
N ILE A 53 -28.02 12.17 4.22
CA ILE A 53 -27.40 12.94 5.32
C ILE A 53 -28.38 14.03 5.73
N ASP A 54 -28.77 14.06 7.00
CA ASP A 54 -29.69 15.06 7.52
C ASP A 54 -28.93 16.38 7.78
N PRO A 55 -29.20 17.45 7.03
CA PRO A 55 -28.49 18.72 7.22
C PRO A 55 -28.80 19.40 8.56
N GLN A 56 -29.85 18.99 9.27
CA GLN A 56 -30.22 19.54 10.58
C GLN A 56 -29.55 18.81 11.75
N ARG A 57 -29.05 17.59 11.52
CA ARG A 57 -28.30 16.83 12.52
C ARG A 57 -26.83 17.21 12.46
N THR A 58 -26.23 17.44 13.63
CA THR A 58 -24.77 17.53 13.77
C THR A 58 -24.19 16.13 13.87
N TYR A 59 -23.15 15.87 13.08
CA TYR A 59 -22.39 14.62 13.11
C TYR A 59 -20.98 14.89 13.65
N ARG A 60 -20.42 13.89 14.33
CA ARG A 60 -19.06 13.93 14.87
C ARG A 60 -18.36 12.66 14.42
N LEU A 61 -17.34 12.80 13.59
CA LEU A 61 -16.53 11.70 13.08
C LEU A 61 -15.21 11.62 13.85
N GLU A 62 -14.84 10.43 14.29
CA GLU A 62 -13.52 10.14 14.87
C GLU A 62 -12.61 9.53 13.79
N LEU A 63 -11.52 10.22 13.47
CA LEU A 63 -10.49 9.78 12.54
C LEU A 63 -9.20 9.48 13.30
N TRP A 64 -8.82 8.21 13.32
CA TRP A 64 -7.52 7.76 13.79
C TRP A 64 -6.58 7.53 12.62
N GLU A 65 -5.32 7.92 12.76
CA GLU A 65 -4.38 7.92 11.65
C GLU A 65 -2.97 7.58 12.11
N GLU A 66 -2.29 6.69 11.40
CA GLU A 66 -0.86 6.46 11.58
C GLU A 66 -0.03 7.54 10.89
N ASN A 67 0.89 8.14 11.65
CA ASN A 67 1.68 9.26 11.18
C ASN A 67 2.70 8.85 10.11
N VAL A 68 2.63 9.47 8.94
CA VAL A 68 3.61 9.30 7.86
C VAL A 68 4.74 10.31 8.03
N VAL A 69 5.99 9.83 8.04
CA VAL A 69 7.16 10.70 8.12
C VAL A 69 7.51 11.26 6.74
N LEU A 70 7.09 12.51 6.49
CA LEU A 70 7.40 13.26 5.26
C LEU A 70 8.67 14.10 5.43
N SER A 71 9.83 13.43 5.43
CA SER A 71 11.11 14.14 5.58
C SER A 71 11.32 15.13 4.42
N GLY A 72 11.64 16.40 4.71
CA GLY A 72 12.05 17.38 3.68
C GLY A 72 10.93 17.89 2.75
N ALA A 73 9.66 17.61 3.04
CA ALA A 73 8.51 18.01 2.21
C ALA A 73 8.04 19.47 2.43
N GLY A 74 8.75 20.28 3.22
CA GLY A 74 8.39 21.67 3.54
C GLY A 74 7.14 21.83 4.42
N THR A 75 6.39 20.76 4.66
CA THR A 75 5.22 20.69 5.55
C THR A 75 5.22 19.35 6.30
N THR A 76 4.31 19.21 7.26
CA THR A 76 4.11 17.96 8.00
C THR A 76 2.92 17.18 7.47
N TYR A 77 2.91 15.86 7.68
CA TYR A 77 1.76 15.03 7.36
C TYR A 77 0.48 15.52 8.08
N ARG A 78 0.63 15.92 9.35
CA ARG A 78 -0.44 16.53 10.15
C ARG A 78 -1.07 17.72 9.45
N THR A 79 -0.26 18.70 9.04
CA THR A 79 -0.75 19.91 8.38
C THR A 79 -1.49 19.57 7.09
N SER A 80 -0.95 18.64 6.28
CA SER A 80 -1.63 18.17 5.07
C SER A 80 -2.99 17.52 5.37
N LEU A 81 -3.07 16.68 6.41
CA LEU A 81 -4.32 16.05 6.83
C LEU A 81 -5.36 17.06 7.34
N GLU A 82 -4.95 17.99 8.19
CA GLU A 82 -5.82 19.03 8.76
C GLU A 82 -6.43 19.91 7.66
N GLU A 83 -5.65 20.29 6.64
CA GLU A 83 -6.16 21.04 5.49
C GLU A 83 -7.24 20.27 4.71
N ARG A 84 -7.11 18.94 4.62
CA ARG A 84 -8.07 18.09 3.90
C ARG A 84 -9.35 17.90 4.69
N VAL A 85 -9.22 17.69 5.99
CA VAL A 85 -10.37 17.64 6.90
C VAL A 85 -11.13 18.97 6.86
N GLU A 86 -10.43 20.10 6.83
CA GLU A 86 -11.06 21.40 6.70
C GLU A 86 -11.75 21.59 5.34
N ALA A 87 -11.16 21.09 4.25
CA ALA A 87 -11.81 21.10 2.93
C ALA A 87 -13.09 20.23 2.92
N PHE A 88 -13.08 19.08 3.59
CA PHE A 88 -14.26 18.23 3.73
C PHE A 88 -15.38 18.93 4.52
N ARG A 89 -15.04 19.59 5.63
CA ARG A 89 -15.98 20.34 6.47
C ARG A 89 -16.66 21.49 5.73
N LYS A 90 -16.00 22.10 4.75
CA LYS A 90 -16.63 23.12 3.87
C LYS A 90 -17.74 22.53 3.02
N SER A 91 -17.60 21.27 2.58
CA SER A 91 -18.64 20.54 1.83
C SER A 91 -19.74 19.98 2.74
N TYR A 92 -19.43 19.73 4.01
CA TYR A 92 -20.34 19.19 5.02
C TYR A 92 -20.32 20.02 6.31
N PRO A 93 -20.95 21.21 6.34
CA PRO A 93 -20.84 22.15 7.46
C PRO A 93 -21.50 21.67 8.76
N ASN A 94 -22.35 20.65 8.70
CA ASN A 94 -22.97 19.99 9.85
C ASN A 94 -22.10 18.86 10.44
N VAL A 95 -20.86 18.70 9.97
CA VAL A 95 -19.94 17.64 10.39
C VAL A 95 -18.73 18.22 11.14
N THR A 96 -18.42 17.62 12.26
CA THR A 96 -17.16 17.80 13.00
C THR A 96 -16.31 16.55 12.84
N VAL A 97 -14.98 16.73 12.75
CA VAL A 97 -14.04 15.63 12.58
C VAL A 97 -12.95 15.81 13.62
N ASP A 98 -12.80 14.84 14.51
CA ASP A 98 -11.72 14.80 15.49
C ASP A 98 -10.62 13.88 14.98
N VAL A 99 -9.41 14.44 14.86
CA VAL A 99 -8.26 13.74 14.29
C VAL A 99 -7.27 13.39 15.40
N GLU A 100 -6.97 12.11 15.56
CA GLU A 100 -5.90 11.61 16.42
C GLU A 100 -4.80 10.98 15.55
N LEU A 101 -3.59 11.52 15.63
CA LEU A 101 -2.42 10.97 14.95
C LEU A 101 -1.57 10.16 15.93
N PHE A 102 -1.23 8.95 15.53
CA PHE A 102 -0.40 8.03 16.30
C PHE A 102 0.95 7.79 15.64
N PRO A 103 1.99 7.44 16.39
CA PRO A 103 3.16 6.77 15.81
C PRO A 103 2.74 5.50 15.03
N PRO A 104 3.46 5.12 13.96
CA PRO A 104 3.20 3.87 13.25
C PRO A 104 3.14 2.66 14.19
N GLY A 105 2.12 1.80 14.05
CA GLY A 105 1.91 0.61 14.86
C GLY A 105 1.10 0.84 16.14
N GLU A 106 1.21 2.00 16.80
CA GLU A 106 0.50 2.26 18.08
C GLU A 106 -1.02 2.36 17.91
N ALA A 107 -1.49 2.87 16.76
CA ALA A 107 -2.92 2.98 16.47
C ALA A 107 -3.61 1.61 16.42
N ALA A 108 -2.89 0.60 15.92
CA ALA A 108 -3.43 -0.73 15.69
C ALA A 108 -3.73 -1.46 17.02
N ASP A 109 -2.89 -1.29 18.03
CA ASP A 109 -3.10 -1.83 19.39
C ASP A 109 -4.27 -1.13 20.10
N ARG A 110 -4.35 0.20 19.96
CA ARG A 110 -5.49 0.96 20.51
C ARG A 110 -6.80 0.56 19.84
N LEU A 111 -6.77 0.30 18.54
CA LEU A 111 -7.95 -0.09 17.77
C LEU A 111 -8.49 -1.45 18.26
N GLN A 112 -7.62 -2.41 18.55
CA GLN A 112 -8.02 -3.70 19.15
C GLN A 112 -8.78 -3.50 20.47
N ALA A 113 -8.26 -2.66 21.37
CA ALA A 113 -8.95 -2.34 22.63
C ALA A 113 -10.28 -1.61 22.41
N ALA A 114 -10.33 -0.70 21.44
CA ALA A 114 -11.52 0.05 21.09
C ALA A 114 -12.63 -0.86 20.54
N LEU A 115 -12.28 -1.78 19.64
CA LEU A 115 -13.16 -2.83 19.10
C LEU A 115 -13.70 -3.74 20.19
N ALA A 116 -12.84 -4.22 21.11
CA ALA A 116 -13.26 -5.03 22.25
C ALA A 116 -14.28 -4.32 23.15
N SER A 117 -14.22 -2.98 23.23
CA SER A 117 -15.19 -2.15 23.97
C SER A 117 -16.41 -1.71 23.15
N GLY A 118 -16.52 -2.14 21.89
CA GLY A 118 -17.57 -1.76 20.95
C GLY A 118 -17.56 -0.28 20.54
N ARG A 119 -16.43 0.40 20.70
CA ARG A 119 -16.27 1.84 20.42
C ARG A 119 -15.03 2.12 19.56
N PRO A 120 -14.90 1.50 18.36
CA PRO A 120 -13.85 1.89 17.41
C PRO A 120 -14.07 3.33 16.90
N PRO A 121 -13.02 4.01 16.38
CA PRO A 121 -13.19 5.26 15.64
C PRO A 121 -14.05 5.02 14.40
N ASP A 122 -14.63 6.08 13.82
CA ASP A 122 -15.36 5.95 12.57
C ASP A 122 -14.43 5.56 11.40
N ILE A 123 -13.20 6.09 11.40
CA ILE A 123 -12.21 5.87 10.35
C ILE A 123 -10.83 5.60 10.97
N TYR A 124 -10.12 4.64 10.39
CA TYR A 124 -8.73 4.35 10.72
C TYR A 124 -7.84 4.35 9.46
N GLY A 125 -6.90 5.29 9.36
CA GLY A 125 -5.84 5.31 8.36
C GLY A 125 -4.67 4.42 8.76
N SER A 126 -4.57 3.25 8.13
CA SER A 126 -3.55 2.23 8.39
C SER A 126 -2.47 2.22 7.31
N LEU A 127 -1.21 2.09 7.72
CA LEU A 127 -0.07 1.84 6.82
C LEU A 127 0.08 0.36 6.49
N THR A 128 -0.44 -0.53 7.33
CA THR A 128 -0.46 -1.98 7.16
C THR A 128 -1.86 -2.50 7.53
N PRO A 129 -2.86 -2.33 6.64
CA PRO A 129 -4.24 -2.72 6.90
C PRO A 129 -4.36 -4.25 7.02
N ARG A 130 -5.31 -4.67 7.85
CA ARG A 130 -5.72 -6.05 8.07
C ARG A 130 -7.23 -6.08 8.31
N LEU A 131 -7.83 -7.27 8.26
CA LEU A 131 -9.19 -7.44 8.76
C LEU A 131 -9.19 -7.32 10.27
N TYR A 132 -10.23 -6.65 10.75
CA TYR A 132 -10.56 -6.55 12.16
C TYR A 132 -11.89 -7.27 12.39
N ASP A 133 -12.50 -7.06 13.56
CA ASP A 133 -13.81 -7.62 13.87
C ASP A 133 -14.85 -7.18 12.82
N ARG A 134 -15.31 -8.15 12.00
CA ARG A 134 -16.30 -7.99 10.93
C ARG A 134 -17.67 -7.58 11.45
N THR A 135 -17.88 -7.71 12.76
CA THR A 135 -19.06 -7.17 13.43
C THR A 135 -19.07 -5.65 13.31
N TYR A 136 -17.91 -4.99 13.30
CA TYR A 136 -17.77 -3.53 13.28
C TYR A 136 -17.21 -2.97 11.97
N GLN A 137 -16.27 -3.65 11.32
CA GLN A 137 -15.65 -3.15 10.09
C GLN A 137 -16.65 -3.16 8.92
N VAL A 138 -16.70 -2.06 8.16
CA VAL A 138 -17.66 -1.88 7.08
C VAL A 138 -16.94 -2.00 5.73
N PRO A 139 -17.32 -2.94 4.84
CA PRO A 139 -16.74 -3.04 3.50
C PRO A 139 -17.16 -1.87 2.60
N VAL A 140 -16.25 -1.47 1.69
CA VAL A 140 -16.31 -0.19 0.98
C VAL A 140 -16.96 -0.27 -0.40
N GLU A 141 -16.99 -1.44 -1.04
CA GLU A 141 -17.42 -1.57 -2.44
C GLU A 141 -18.87 -1.13 -2.67
N ARG A 142 -19.72 -1.20 -1.64
CA ARG A 142 -21.13 -0.77 -1.68
C ARG A 142 -21.30 0.75 -1.58
N PHE A 143 -20.25 1.48 -1.21
CA PHE A 143 -20.22 2.93 -1.08
C PHE A 143 -19.53 3.62 -2.26
N LEU A 144 -19.07 2.86 -3.25
CA LEU A 144 -18.59 3.44 -4.50
C LEU A 144 -19.71 4.28 -5.15
N PRO A 145 -19.40 5.49 -5.65
CA PRO A 145 -20.39 6.32 -6.33
C PRO A 145 -20.96 5.55 -7.51
N LYS A 146 -22.18 5.86 -7.95
CA LYS A 146 -22.72 5.25 -9.18
C LYS A 146 -21.92 5.73 -10.41
N PRO A 147 -21.90 4.95 -11.51
CA PRO A 147 -21.26 5.37 -12.74
C PRO A 147 -21.76 6.76 -13.15
N SER A 148 -20.86 7.73 -13.11
CA SER A 148 -21.14 9.12 -13.48
C SER A 148 -20.58 9.40 -14.88
N ARG A 149 -20.82 10.60 -15.39
CA ARG A 149 -20.21 11.05 -16.66
C ARG A 149 -18.68 11.16 -16.57
N GLU A 150 -18.15 11.27 -15.35
CA GLU A 150 -16.72 11.28 -14.99
C GLU A 150 -16.17 9.87 -14.72
N GLY A 151 -17.00 8.82 -14.84
CA GLY A 151 -16.62 7.44 -14.58
C GLY A 151 -16.80 7.00 -13.12
N MET A 152 -16.36 5.78 -12.83
CA MET A 152 -16.19 5.22 -11.49
C MET A 152 -14.73 5.46 -11.07
N PRO A 153 -14.45 5.72 -9.78
CA PRO A 153 -13.07 5.73 -9.32
C PRO A 153 -12.43 4.39 -9.63
N THR A 154 -11.28 4.43 -10.30
CA THR A 154 -10.56 3.25 -10.73
C THR A 154 -9.30 3.10 -9.88
N PHE A 155 -9.16 1.95 -9.25
CA PHE A 155 -8.02 1.65 -8.38
C PHE A 155 -7.00 0.76 -9.07
N LEU A 156 -5.74 0.83 -8.62
CA LEU A 156 -4.73 -0.17 -8.96
C LEU A 156 -5.27 -1.56 -8.63
N PRO A 157 -5.33 -2.51 -9.59
CA PRO A 157 -5.92 -3.82 -9.36
C PRO A 157 -5.26 -4.57 -8.22
N SER A 158 -3.94 -4.47 -8.09
CA SER A 158 -3.15 -5.11 -7.04
C SER A 158 -3.52 -4.57 -5.65
N ALA A 159 -3.62 -3.25 -5.48
CA ALA A 159 -4.01 -2.63 -4.22
C ALA A 159 -5.47 -2.93 -3.84
N TRP A 160 -6.37 -2.96 -4.82
CA TRP A 160 -7.77 -3.35 -4.61
C TRP A 160 -7.88 -4.82 -4.19
N HIS A 161 -7.15 -5.71 -4.86
CA HIS A 161 -7.10 -7.12 -4.52
C HIS A 161 -6.49 -7.35 -3.12
N ALA A 162 -5.43 -6.62 -2.77
CA ALA A 162 -4.78 -6.69 -1.46
C ALA A 162 -5.68 -6.28 -0.29
N LEU A 163 -6.78 -5.56 -0.55
CA LEU A 163 -7.80 -5.22 0.46
C LEU A 163 -9.08 -6.06 0.32
N SER A 164 -9.07 -7.05 -0.56
CA SER A 164 -10.22 -7.92 -0.83
C SER A 164 -10.15 -9.22 -0.03
N ALA A 165 -11.22 -9.54 0.67
CA ALA A 165 -11.39 -10.82 1.36
C ALA A 165 -12.87 -11.21 1.37
N GLU A 166 -13.18 -12.50 1.20
CA GLU A 166 -14.55 -13.03 1.28
C GLU A 166 -15.53 -12.36 0.27
N GLY A 167 -15.02 -11.92 -0.88
CA GLY A 167 -15.83 -11.24 -1.91
C GLY A 167 -16.15 -9.76 -1.60
N HIS A 168 -15.57 -9.21 -0.54
CA HIS A 168 -15.71 -7.83 -0.11
C HIS A 168 -14.37 -7.09 -0.14
N VAL A 169 -14.40 -5.76 -0.21
CA VAL A 169 -13.22 -4.91 -0.13
C VAL A 169 -13.30 -4.12 1.18
N TRP A 170 -12.32 -4.31 2.05
CA TRP A 170 -12.45 -3.94 3.46
C TRP A 170 -11.81 -2.60 3.82
N GLY A 171 -11.30 -1.87 2.83
CA GLY A 171 -10.70 -0.55 3.00
C GLY A 171 -10.58 0.22 1.69
N TRP A 172 -10.45 1.53 1.79
CA TRP A 172 -10.16 2.43 0.67
C TRP A 172 -8.64 2.45 0.41
N PRO A 173 -8.15 1.89 -0.70
CA PRO A 173 -6.72 1.92 -1.00
C PRO A 173 -6.21 3.36 -1.17
N ARG A 174 -5.06 3.67 -0.58
CA ARG A 174 -4.42 5.00 -0.63
C ARG A 174 -3.24 5.03 -1.59
N TRP A 175 -2.25 4.19 -1.32
CA TRP A 175 -1.03 4.04 -2.11
C TRP A 175 -0.38 2.71 -1.80
N VAL A 176 0.47 2.25 -2.73
CA VAL A 176 1.37 1.10 -2.57
C VAL A 176 2.78 1.64 -2.42
N ARG A 177 3.48 1.29 -1.34
CA ARG A 177 4.87 1.65 -1.08
C ARG A 177 5.77 0.43 -1.11
N PHE A 178 7.05 0.62 -1.40
CA PHE A 178 7.97 -0.50 -1.64
C PHE A 178 9.16 -0.52 -0.70
N VAL A 179 9.53 -1.72 -0.24
CA VAL A 179 10.87 -1.98 0.30
C VAL A 179 11.78 -2.34 -0.86
N THR A 180 12.84 -1.56 -1.06
CA THR A 180 13.65 -1.59 -2.28
C THR A 180 15.10 -1.91 -1.99
N TRP A 181 15.89 -2.04 -3.04
CA TRP A 181 17.33 -1.90 -3.02
C TRP A 181 17.69 -0.53 -3.60
N ALA A 182 18.79 0.07 -3.15
CA ALA A 182 19.31 1.30 -3.73
C ALA A 182 20.70 1.07 -4.30
N GLY A 183 20.96 1.60 -5.50
CA GLY A 183 22.21 1.44 -6.23
C GLY A 183 22.77 2.77 -6.74
N HIS A 184 24.09 2.85 -6.86
CA HIS A 184 24.74 3.94 -7.61
C HIS A 184 24.68 3.63 -9.10
N ARG A 185 23.90 4.39 -9.87
CA ARG A 185 23.68 4.17 -11.31
C ARG A 185 25.02 4.07 -12.05
N GLY A 186 25.95 5.00 -11.81
CA GLY A 186 27.24 5.01 -12.48
C GLY A 186 28.14 3.80 -12.17
N LEU A 187 28.16 3.36 -10.90
CA LEU A 187 28.96 2.19 -10.50
C LEU A 187 28.39 0.89 -11.08
N LEU A 188 27.06 0.71 -11.02
CA LEU A 188 26.40 -0.47 -11.56
C LEU A 188 26.48 -0.53 -13.10
N ALA A 189 26.29 0.61 -13.78
CA ALA A 189 26.42 0.68 -15.23
C ALA A 189 27.85 0.41 -15.71
N SER A 190 28.87 0.91 -14.98
CA SER A 190 30.29 0.63 -15.29
C SER A 190 30.64 -0.85 -15.09
N ALA A 191 29.89 -1.55 -14.26
CA ALA A 191 29.95 -3.00 -14.07
C ALA A 191 29.05 -3.79 -15.04
N GLY A 192 28.53 -3.13 -16.09
CA GLY A 192 27.79 -3.76 -17.18
C GLY A 192 26.28 -3.94 -16.95
N LEU A 193 25.71 -3.41 -15.87
CA LEU A 193 24.26 -3.47 -15.67
C LEU A 193 23.54 -2.46 -16.56
N ASP A 194 22.53 -2.93 -17.31
CA ASP A 194 21.48 -2.04 -17.81
C ASP A 194 20.57 -1.65 -16.64
N VAL A 195 20.88 -0.51 -16.03
CA VAL A 195 20.24 -0.05 -14.80
C VAL A 195 18.74 0.22 -14.98
N ASP A 196 18.35 0.75 -16.14
CA ASP A 196 16.96 1.13 -16.40
C ASP A 196 16.10 -0.10 -16.71
N ARG A 197 16.67 -1.09 -17.43
CA ARG A 197 16.05 -2.41 -17.58
C ARG A 197 15.90 -3.11 -16.23
N ALA A 198 16.97 -3.14 -15.43
CA ALA A 198 16.95 -3.81 -14.13
C ALA A 198 15.92 -3.19 -13.17
N ALA A 199 15.74 -1.87 -13.20
CA ALA A 199 14.70 -1.21 -12.42
C ALA A 199 13.28 -1.61 -12.88
N ARG A 200 13.01 -1.64 -14.20
CA ARG A 200 11.66 -1.92 -14.73
C ARG A 200 11.28 -3.40 -14.73
N GLU A 201 12.21 -4.28 -15.09
CA GLU A 201 11.95 -5.71 -15.36
C GLU A 201 12.53 -6.64 -14.30
N GLY A 202 13.22 -6.06 -13.32
CA GLY A 202 14.06 -6.79 -12.40
C GLY A 202 15.34 -7.31 -13.04
N TRP A 203 16.12 -7.97 -12.21
CA TRP A 203 17.45 -8.49 -12.49
C TRP A 203 17.60 -9.82 -11.76
N THR A 204 18.39 -10.72 -12.33
CA THR A 204 18.48 -12.08 -11.82
C THR A 204 19.53 -12.21 -10.73
N THR A 205 19.42 -13.24 -9.89
CA THR A 205 20.42 -13.58 -8.87
C THR A 205 21.84 -13.72 -9.46
N PRO A 206 22.04 -14.45 -10.58
CA PRO A 206 23.35 -14.52 -11.25
C PRO A 206 23.84 -13.17 -11.79
N GLU A 207 22.96 -12.38 -12.42
CA GLU A 207 23.28 -11.04 -12.93
C GLU A 207 23.72 -10.11 -11.80
N ALA A 208 22.94 -10.08 -10.71
CA ALA A 208 23.23 -9.29 -9.52
C ALA A 208 24.56 -9.68 -8.89
N LEU A 209 24.84 -10.98 -8.71
CA LEU A 209 26.12 -11.44 -8.20
C LEU A 209 27.27 -11.00 -9.11
N SER A 210 27.13 -11.13 -10.43
CA SER A 210 28.17 -10.73 -11.39
C SER A 210 28.50 -9.24 -11.27
N VAL A 211 27.48 -8.38 -11.38
CA VAL A 211 27.62 -6.92 -11.34
C VAL A 211 28.18 -6.46 -9.99
N LEU A 212 27.61 -6.94 -8.88
CA LEU A 212 28.04 -6.53 -7.54
C LEU A 212 29.47 -7.02 -7.23
N SER A 213 29.88 -8.17 -7.77
CA SER A 213 31.25 -8.66 -7.63
C SER A 213 32.24 -7.76 -8.39
N GLN A 214 31.90 -7.36 -9.62
CA GLN A 214 32.73 -6.47 -10.41
C GLN A 214 32.89 -5.09 -9.76
N VAL A 215 31.83 -4.53 -9.19
CA VAL A 215 31.94 -3.31 -8.35
C VAL A 215 32.87 -3.57 -7.14
N GLY A 216 32.74 -4.75 -6.53
CA GLY A 216 33.58 -5.26 -5.46
C GLY A 216 35.08 -5.24 -5.75
N GLU A 217 35.49 -5.52 -7.00
CA GLU A 217 36.89 -5.55 -7.42
C GLU A 217 37.57 -4.16 -7.36
N GLY A 218 36.78 -3.07 -7.46
CA GLY A 218 37.23 -1.69 -7.36
C GLY A 218 37.66 -1.21 -5.97
N ARG A 219 37.90 -2.12 -5.01
CA ARG A 219 38.25 -1.88 -3.59
C ARG A 219 37.13 -1.25 -2.75
N LEU A 220 35.89 -1.25 -3.24
CA LEU A 220 34.68 -0.87 -2.50
C LEU A 220 33.76 -2.09 -2.38
N PRO A 221 32.98 -2.25 -1.31
CA PRO A 221 31.93 -3.27 -1.28
C PRO A 221 30.93 -3.07 -2.43
N GLY A 222 30.64 -4.13 -3.18
CA GLY A 222 29.59 -4.11 -4.20
C GLY A 222 28.20 -3.98 -3.60
N LEU A 223 27.98 -4.67 -2.47
CA LEU A 223 26.73 -4.66 -1.72
C LEU A 223 27.01 -4.44 -0.23
N LEU A 224 26.17 -3.67 0.46
CA LEU A 224 26.10 -3.64 1.92
C LEU A 224 24.65 -3.89 2.35
N VAL A 225 24.46 -4.81 3.30
CA VAL A 225 23.13 -5.18 3.78
C VAL A 225 22.95 -4.89 5.27
N HIS A 226 21.70 -4.73 5.72
CA HIS A 226 21.38 -4.90 7.14
C HIS A 226 21.15 -6.40 7.40
N PRO A 227 22.15 -7.13 7.92
CA PRO A 227 22.19 -8.59 7.86
C PRO A 227 21.16 -9.29 8.74
N THR A 228 20.51 -8.57 9.67
CA THR A 228 19.47 -9.11 10.57
C THR A 228 18.09 -8.52 10.31
N ALA A 229 17.91 -7.72 9.24
CA ALA A 229 16.58 -7.20 8.89
C ALA A 229 15.75 -8.32 8.23
N PRO A 230 14.56 -8.66 8.76
CA PRO A 230 13.65 -9.61 8.12
C PRO A 230 13.33 -9.25 6.66
N ASP A 231 13.10 -7.95 6.38
CA ASP A 231 12.82 -7.42 5.05
C ASP A 231 13.88 -7.81 3.99
N LEU A 232 15.14 -8.03 4.39
CA LEU A 232 16.19 -8.46 3.48
C LEU A 232 15.85 -9.83 2.88
N PHE A 233 15.45 -10.76 3.75
CA PHE A 233 15.19 -12.14 3.37
C PHE A 233 13.81 -12.28 2.78
N GLN A 234 12.79 -11.65 3.38
CA GLN A 234 11.45 -11.58 2.81
C GLN A 234 11.46 -11.00 1.40
N GLY A 235 12.26 -9.95 1.16
CA GLY A 235 12.40 -9.38 -0.18
C GLY A 235 12.91 -10.37 -1.22
N LEU A 236 13.86 -11.24 -0.84
CA LEU A 236 14.36 -12.31 -1.70
C LEU A 236 13.33 -13.44 -1.87
N MET A 237 12.56 -13.78 -0.84
CA MET A 237 11.49 -14.78 -0.91
C MET A 237 10.34 -14.31 -1.82
N VAL A 238 9.93 -13.06 -1.72
CA VAL A 238 8.98 -12.43 -2.64
C VAL A 238 9.51 -12.45 -4.06
N ALA A 239 10.77 -12.05 -4.29
CA ALA A 239 11.38 -12.10 -5.62
C ALA A 239 11.52 -13.54 -6.17
N ALA A 240 11.54 -14.55 -5.30
CA ALA A 240 11.49 -15.97 -5.66
C ALA A 240 10.06 -16.49 -5.91
N GLY A 241 9.05 -15.63 -5.81
CA GLY A 241 7.65 -15.99 -6.05
C GLY A 241 6.96 -16.67 -4.86
N GLN A 242 7.51 -16.54 -3.64
CA GLN A 242 6.98 -17.22 -2.46
C GLN A 242 5.99 -16.37 -1.64
N GLY A 243 5.87 -15.07 -1.91
CA GLY A 243 4.93 -14.18 -1.20
C GLY A 243 5.10 -14.19 0.32
N SER A 244 3.96 -14.20 1.03
CA SER A 244 3.85 -14.28 2.49
C SER A 244 4.46 -15.57 3.06
N VAL A 245 4.84 -15.54 4.34
CA VAL A 245 5.34 -16.75 5.03
C VAL A 245 4.24 -17.80 5.14
N LEU A 246 3.01 -17.32 5.32
CA LEU A 246 1.81 -18.14 5.44
C LEU A 246 0.90 -18.00 4.22
N GLU A 247 0.21 -19.08 3.89
CA GLU A 247 -0.92 -19.06 2.98
C GLU A 247 -1.98 -20.04 3.50
N ALA A 248 -3.20 -19.54 3.73
CA ALA A 248 -4.32 -20.32 4.26
C ALA A 248 -3.95 -21.09 5.55
N GLY A 249 -3.25 -20.42 6.46
CA GLY A 249 -2.80 -20.95 7.76
C GLY A 249 -1.65 -21.95 7.70
N SER A 250 -1.05 -22.20 6.53
CA SER A 250 0.07 -23.13 6.38
C SER A 250 1.36 -22.41 5.97
N LEU A 251 2.52 -22.97 6.32
CA LEU A 251 3.82 -22.46 5.86
C LEU A 251 3.92 -22.55 4.33
N ALA A 252 3.95 -21.40 3.66
CA ALA A 252 4.00 -21.28 2.20
C ALA A 252 5.43 -21.38 1.65
N TRP A 253 6.41 -20.89 2.42
CA TRP A 253 7.80 -20.86 1.97
C TRP A 253 8.41 -22.26 1.86
N THR A 254 8.99 -22.56 0.70
CA THR A 254 9.67 -23.84 0.45
C THR A 254 11.11 -23.85 0.96
N ARG A 255 11.62 -25.05 1.26
CA ARG A 255 13.01 -25.25 1.69
C ARG A 255 13.98 -24.83 0.59
N GLU A 256 13.66 -25.15 -0.66
CA GLU A 256 14.48 -24.84 -1.82
C GLU A 256 14.63 -23.33 -1.98
N ALA A 257 13.53 -22.57 -1.93
CA ALA A 257 13.57 -21.12 -2.03
C ALA A 257 14.36 -20.47 -0.88
N MET A 258 14.20 -20.98 0.35
CA MET A 258 15.00 -20.52 1.49
C MET A 258 16.50 -20.76 1.28
N ALA A 259 16.87 -21.93 0.77
CA ALA A 259 18.26 -22.30 0.49
C ALA A 259 18.86 -21.46 -0.64
N ASP A 260 18.09 -21.13 -1.68
CA ASP A 260 18.53 -20.28 -2.79
C ASP A 260 18.76 -18.83 -2.34
N ALA A 261 17.83 -18.26 -1.57
CA ALA A 261 17.99 -16.93 -0.98
C ALA A 261 19.21 -16.86 -0.05
N ALA A 262 19.40 -17.87 0.80
CA ALA A 262 20.58 -17.98 1.66
C ALA A 262 21.88 -18.12 0.87
N SER A 263 21.88 -18.94 -0.19
CA SER A 263 23.02 -19.14 -1.07
C SER A 263 23.43 -17.84 -1.77
N PHE A 264 22.46 -17.05 -2.21
CA PHE A 264 22.73 -15.72 -2.76
C PHE A 264 23.42 -14.80 -1.74
N LEU A 265 22.90 -14.70 -0.52
CA LEU A 265 23.49 -13.84 0.52
C LEU A 265 24.91 -14.27 0.89
N LEU A 266 25.16 -15.58 1.03
CA LEU A 266 26.50 -16.12 1.29
C LEU A 266 27.46 -15.86 0.11
N ALA A 267 27.00 -16.08 -1.12
CA ALA A 267 27.81 -15.80 -2.32
C ALA A 267 28.11 -14.30 -2.47
N ALA A 268 27.14 -13.43 -2.22
CA ALA A 268 27.33 -11.99 -2.24
C ALA A 268 28.32 -11.55 -1.13
N ARG A 269 28.29 -12.19 0.05
CA ARG A 269 29.22 -11.87 1.15
C ARG A 269 30.66 -12.03 0.71
N GLU A 270 30.96 -13.16 0.07
CA GLU A 270 32.32 -13.46 -0.39
C GLU A 270 32.69 -12.67 -1.65
N ARG A 271 31.80 -12.63 -2.66
CA ARG A 271 32.15 -12.09 -3.99
C ARG A 271 31.96 -10.58 -4.12
N ALA A 272 30.93 -10.01 -3.50
CA ALA A 272 30.69 -8.55 -3.47
C ALA A 272 31.41 -7.84 -2.31
N ARG A 273 32.31 -8.55 -1.61
CA ARG A 273 33.13 -8.03 -0.50
C ARG A 273 32.30 -7.40 0.64
N MET A 274 31.20 -8.04 1.03
CA MET A 274 30.44 -7.55 2.19
C MET A 274 31.25 -7.76 3.49
N PRO A 275 31.16 -6.84 4.46
CA PRO A 275 31.82 -7.01 5.76
C PRO A 275 31.32 -8.27 6.49
N ARG A 276 32.22 -9.07 7.05
CA ARG A 276 31.83 -10.22 7.90
C ARG A 276 31.30 -9.81 9.27
N SER A 277 31.70 -8.63 9.78
CA SER A 277 31.14 -8.07 11.00
C SER A 277 29.71 -7.59 10.76
N LEU A 278 28.76 -8.11 11.54
CA LEU A 278 27.36 -7.68 11.53
C LEU A 278 27.25 -6.16 11.77
N ASP A 279 27.99 -5.66 12.74
CA ASP A 279 27.98 -4.25 13.14
C ASP A 279 28.45 -3.34 12.01
N THR A 280 29.56 -3.71 11.36
CA THR A 280 30.09 -2.97 10.21
C THR A 280 29.16 -3.04 9.01
N ALA A 281 28.58 -4.21 8.73
CA ALA A 281 27.62 -4.39 7.63
C ALA A 281 26.37 -3.52 7.84
N ALA A 282 25.82 -3.49 9.06
CA ALA A 282 24.62 -2.74 9.40
C ALA A 282 24.85 -1.21 9.50
N ARG A 283 25.77 -0.78 10.38
CA ARG A 283 25.89 0.64 10.78
C ARG A 283 26.47 1.52 9.70
N GLU A 284 27.45 1.02 8.96
CA GLU A 284 28.18 1.82 7.98
C GLU A 284 27.51 1.82 6.60
N ARG A 285 26.47 1.01 6.40
CA ARG A 285 25.77 0.82 5.12
C ARG A 285 25.35 2.13 4.47
N VAL A 286 24.55 2.92 5.19
CA VAL A 286 23.96 4.16 4.67
C VAL A 286 25.06 5.20 4.44
N THR A 287 25.97 5.37 5.40
CA THR A 287 27.07 6.34 5.30
C THR A 287 28.02 6.02 4.16
N ARG A 288 28.46 4.77 4.01
CA ARG A 288 29.35 4.36 2.90
C ARG A 288 28.66 4.51 1.56
N PHE A 289 27.39 4.12 1.46
CA PHE A 289 26.62 4.32 0.24
C PHE A 289 26.48 5.80 -0.12
N ALA A 290 26.08 6.66 0.81
CA ALA A 290 25.95 8.09 0.55
C ALA A 290 27.28 8.75 0.12
N GLN A 291 28.42 8.20 0.56
CA GLN A 291 29.76 8.64 0.17
C GLN A 291 30.27 8.04 -1.16
N GLY A 292 29.45 7.26 -1.87
CA GLY A 292 29.88 6.54 -3.09
C GLY A 292 30.88 5.41 -2.82
N ARG A 293 30.95 4.92 -1.58
CA ARG A 293 31.87 3.85 -1.12
C ARG A 293 31.21 2.48 -1.03
N ALA A 294 30.07 2.29 -1.67
CA ALA A 294 29.41 1.00 -1.87
C ALA A 294 28.60 1.04 -3.17
N GLY A 295 28.53 -0.07 -3.91
CA GLY A 295 27.75 -0.15 -5.16
C GLY A 295 26.24 -0.07 -4.94
N ALA A 296 25.75 -0.88 -4.01
CA ALA A 296 24.34 -0.96 -3.65
C ALA A 296 24.14 -1.22 -2.15
N ILE A 297 22.93 -0.94 -1.66
CA ILE A 297 22.49 -1.25 -0.30
C ILE A 297 21.10 -1.87 -0.25
N ALA A 298 20.89 -2.75 0.73
CA ALA A 298 19.60 -3.40 0.97
C ALA A 298 19.39 -3.76 2.46
N PRO A 299 18.15 -4.00 2.91
CA PRO A 299 16.92 -3.48 2.32
C PRO A 299 16.85 -1.95 2.54
N VAL A 300 16.09 -1.25 1.71
CA VAL A 300 15.89 0.20 1.78
C VAL A 300 14.40 0.46 1.98
N PRO A 301 13.96 0.71 3.23
CA PRO A 301 12.56 1.03 3.50
C PRO A 301 12.18 2.38 2.87
N PRO A 302 10.88 2.64 2.64
CA PRO A 302 10.40 3.82 1.93
C PRO A 302 10.98 5.15 2.47
N GLN A 303 11.08 5.30 3.79
CA GLN A 303 11.57 6.53 4.43
C GLN A 303 13.07 6.74 4.17
N LEU A 304 13.85 5.66 4.19
CA LEU A 304 15.28 5.73 3.86
C LEU A 304 15.48 6.02 2.37
N ALA A 305 14.74 5.37 1.49
CA ALA A 305 14.81 5.63 0.06
C ALA A 305 14.47 7.10 -0.25
N ALA A 306 13.42 7.63 0.36
CA ALA A 306 13.03 9.02 0.24
C ALA A 306 14.12 9.98 0.75
N HIS A 307 14.79 9.64 1.87
CA HIS A 307 15.94 10.40 2.34
C HIS A 307 17.11 10.36 1.36
N LEU A 308 17.43 9.20 0.79
CA LEU A 308 18.49 9.05 -0.20
C LEU A 308 18.21 9.85 -1.48
N LEU A 309 16.98 9.83 -1.97
CA LEU A 309 16.57 10.56 -3.18
C LEU A 309 16.62 12.08 -3.02
N ARG A 310 16.53 12.59 -1.78
CA ARG A 310 16.67 14.02 -1.49
C ARG A 310 18.11 14.44 -1.21
N THR A 311 18.94 13.53 -0.73
CA THR A 311 20.34 13.83 -0.34
C THR A 311 21.34 13.52 -1.43
N LEU A 312 21.02 12.58 -2.31
CA LEU A 312 21.82 12.19 -3.47
C LEU A 312 21.15 12.69 -4.74
N SER A 313 21.94 12.93 -5.79
CA SER A 313 21.38 13.24 -7.11
C SER A 313 20.50 12.08 -7.59
N THR A 314 19.28 12.40 -8.03
CA THR A 314 18.35 11.44 -8.64
C THR A 314 18.89 10.82 -9.92
N GLU A 315 19.84 11.48 -10.59
CA GLU A 315 20.57 10.92 -11.74
C GLU A 315 21.61 9.87 -11.29
N GLY A 316 22.20 10.04 -10.11
CA GLY A 316 23.21 9.12 -9.56
C GLY A 316 22.64 7.91 -8.84
N LEU A 317 21.38 7.98 -8.41
CA LEU A 317 20.69 6.94 -7.65
C LEU A 317 19.73 6.13 -8.55
N VAL A 318 19.65 4.83 -8.31
CA VAL A 318 18.60 3.97 -8.84
C VAL A 318 17.97 3.16 -7.71
N LEU A 319 16.64 2.99 -7.75
CA LEU A 319 15.94 2.00 -6.94
C LEU A 319 15.79 0.72 -7.77
N LEU A 320 16.07 -0.42 -7.16
CA LEU A 320 15.99 -1.74 -7.79
C LEU A 320 15.08 -2.64 -6.94
N PRO A 321 14.33 -3.57 -7.56
CA PRO A 321 13.70 -4.64 -6.79
C PRO A 321 14.78 -5.62 -6.28
N PRO A 322 14.47 -6.47 -5.28
CA PRO A 322 15.36 -7.58 -4.93
C PRO A 322 15.63 -8.47 -6.15
N PRO A 323 16.83 -9.04 -6.29
CA PRO A 323 17.15 -9.90 -7.42
C PRO A 323 16.37 -11.22 -7.35
N ARG A 324 15.87 -11.68 -8.49
CA ARG A 324 15.01 -12.86 -8.60
C ARG A 324 15.75 -14.08 -9.18
N PRO A 325 15.36 -15.32 -8.84
CA PRO A 325 15.81 -16.50 -9.56
C PRO A 325 15.54 -16.38 -11.07
N GLU A 326 16.38 -17.02 -11.88
CA GLU A 326 16.19 -17.05 -13.32
C GLU A 326 14.86 -17.74 -13.67
N GLY A 327 14.07 -17.13 -14.54
CA GLY A 327 12.74 -17.63 -14.93
C GLY A 327 11.59 -17.30 -13.96
N ALA A 328 11.85 -16.84 -12.73
CA ALA A 328 10.79 -16.39 -11.82
C ALA A 328 10.13 -15.10 -12.35
N PRO A 329 8.81 -14.86 -12.18
CA PRO A 329 8.20 -13.58 -12.57
C PRO A 329 8.74 -12.42 -11.73
N LEU A 330 8.56 -11.18 -12.20
CA LEU A 330 8.81 -10.01 -11.37
C LEU A 330 7.77 -9.99 -10.24
N GLN A 331 8.25 -10.01 -9.00
CA GLN A 331 7.48 -9.71 -7.80
C GLN A 331 8.28 -8.77 -6.91
N VAL A 332 7.61 -7.81 -6.30
CA VAL A 332 8.25 -6.78 -5.48
C VAL A 332 7.54 -6.71 -4.13
N PRO A 333 8.28 -6.63 -3.00
CA PRO A 333 7.66 -6.41 -1.69
C PRO A 333 6.92 -5.07 -1.68
N GLY A 334 5.60 -5.14 -1.50
CA GLY A 334 4.71 -4.00 -1.50
C GLY A 334 3.88 -3.92 -0.23
N GLU A 335 3.63 -2.71 0.23
CA GLU A 335 2.74 -2.44 1.35
C GLU A 335 1.65 -1.49 0.86
N VAL A 336 0.40 -1.95 0.95
CA VAL A 336 -0.77 -1.12 0.67
C VAL A 336 -1.16 -0.35 1.93
N SER A 337 -1.36 0.97 1.81
CA SER A 337 -2.00 1.76 2.87
C SER A 337 -3.48 1.94 2.56
N ALA A 338 -4.33 1.99 3.58
CA ALA A 338 -5.77 2.09 3.40
C ALA A 338 -6.44 2.91 4.50
N TYR A 339 -7.61 3.49 4.18
CA TYR A 339 -8.59 3.89 5.20
C TYR A 339 -9.60 2.77 5.44
N LEU A 340 -9.69 2.31 6.67
CA LEU A 340 -10.69 1.36 7.14
C LEU A 340 -11.83 2.13 7.81
N VAL A 341 -13.07 1.68 7.65
CA VAL A 341 -14.26 2.33 8.22
C VAL A 341 -14.96 1.38 9.17
N PHE A 342 -15.40 1.88 10.32
CA PHE A 342 -16.09 1.09 11.34
C PHE A 342 -17.43 1.71 11.72
N ARG A 343 -18.36 0.85 12.14
CA ARG A 343 -19.54 1.22 12.91
C ARG A 343 -19.28 0.95 14.39
N GLN A 344 -20.00 1.63 15.29
CA GLN A 344 -19.91 1.40 16.75
C GLN A 344 -21.00 0.45 17.25
N ALA A 345 -20.85 -0.12 18.46
CA ALA A 345 -21.85 -0.99 19.10
C ALA A 345 -23.18 -0.27 19.33
N PRO A 346 -23.21 0.91 19.99
CA PRO A 346 -24.32 1.81 19.82
C PRO A 346 -24.31 2.33 18.39
N TYR A 347 -25.14 1.74 17.53
CA TYR A 347 -25.16 2.12 16.12
C TYR A 347 -25.55 3.60 15.98
N ALA A 348 -24.62 4.40 15.44
CA ALA A 348 -24.80 5.85 15.28
C ALA A 348 -25.76 6.23 14.12
N GLY A 349 -26.18 5.24 13.32
CA GLY A 349 -27.13 5.38 12.22
C GLY A 349 -26.47 5.49 10.85
N ASP A 350 -27.23 5.19 9.80
CA ASP A 350 -26.72 5.11 8.42
C ASP A 350 -26.03 6.39 7.94
N GLY A 351 -26.52 7.56 8.37
CA GLY A 351 -25.93 8.85 8.03
C GLY A 351 -24.51 9.03 8.57
N GLN A 352 -24.22 8.48 9.76
CA GLN A 352 -22.86 8.49 10.33
C GLN A 352 -21.93 7.64 9.47
N THR A 353 -22.30 6.37 9.23
CA THR A 353 -21.48 5.45 8.43
C THR A 353 -21.24 5.98 7.02
N ARG A 354 -22.28 6.54 6.38
CA ARG A 354 -22.14 7.16 5.06
C ARG A 354 -21.16 8.34 5.09
N LEU A 355 -21.24 9.22 6.09
CA LEU A 355 -20.29 10.34 6.22
C LEU A 355 -18.86 9.87 6.48
N ALA A 356 -18.66 8.81 7.27
CA ALA A 356 -17.36 8.20 7.48
C ALA A 356 -16.76 7.67 6.16
N MET A 357 -17.58 6.99 5.36
CA MET A 357 -17.20 6.51 4.02
C MET A 357 -16.87 7.65 3.06
N GLU A 358 -17.67 8.72 3.04
CA GLU A 358 -17.41 9.89 2.20
C GLU A 358 -16.13 10.63 2.62
N LEU A 359 -15.86 10.73 3.91
CA LEU A 359 -14.61 11.32 4.41
C LEU A 359 -13.41 10.44 4.02
N ALA A 360 -13.46 9.13 4.25
CA ALA A 360 -12.39 8.22 3.83
C ALA A 360 -12.12 8.30 2.31
N ARG A 361 -13.19 8.31 1.50
CA ARG A 361 -13.11 8.49 0.05
C ARG A 361 -12.53 9.86 -0.34
N PHE A 362 -12.93 10.94 0.33
CA PHE A 362 -12.39 12.28 0.08
C PHE A 362 -10.89 12.33 0.43
N LEU A 363 -10.49 11.65 1.50
CA LEU A 363 -9.11 11.53 1.96
C LEU A 363 -8.23 10.60 1.12
N ILE A 364 -8.70 10.00 0.03
CA ILE A 364 -7.80 9.28 -0.91
C ILE A 364 -7.58 10.02 -2.22
N GLN A 365 -8.21 11.19 -2.40
CA GLN A 365 -8.12 11.97 -3.64
C GLN A 365 -6.95 12.97 -3.61
N SER A 366 -6.39 13.26 -4.79
CA SER A 366 -5.44 14.31 -5.22
C SER A 366 -4.26 14.66 -4.30
N LYS A 367 -4.49 14.98 -3.03
CA LYS A 367 -3.44 15.22 -2.04
C LYS A 367 -2.77 13.92 -1.56
N ASP A 368 -3.41 12.75 -1.69
CA ASP A 368 -2.73 11.47 -1.47
C ASP A 368 -1.69 11.18 -2.59
N ALA A 369 -1.90 11.70 -3.81
CA ALA A 369 -0.90 11.71 -4.88
C ALA A 369 0.36 12.50 -4.47
N TRP A 370 0.19 13.67 -3.86
CA TRP A 370 1.31 14.46 -3.35
C TRP A 370 2.04 13.76 -2.20
N VAL A 371 1.32 13.13 -1.26
CA VAL A 371 1.95 12.37 -0.17
C VAL A 371 2.75 11.19 -0.71
N SER A 372 2.16 10.41 -1.61
CA SER A 372 2.84 9.27 -2.24
C SER A 372 4.01 9.68 -3.15
N ALA A 373 4.05 10.91 -3.64
CA ALA A 373 5.21 11.47 -4.36
C ALA A 373 6.42 11.73 -3.44
N GLN A 374 6.24 11.76 -2.11
CA GLN A 374 7.33 12.09 -1.17
C GLN A 374 8.25 10.91 -0.84
N PHE A 375 7.91 9.68 -1.24
CA PHE A 375 8.67 8.45 -1.00
C PHE A 375 8.36 7.43 -2.11
N PRO A 376 9.09 6.29 -2.22
CA PRO A 376 8.82 5.30 -3.28
C PRO A 376 7.47 4.61 -3.08
N ALA A 377 6.42 5.27 -3.55
CA ALA A 377 5.05 4.84 -3.51
C ALA A 377 4.30 5.34 -4.73
N VAL A 378 3.23 4.63 -5.07
CA VAL A 378 2.31 4.96 -6.16
C VAL A 378 0.92 5.11 -5.58
N PRO A 379 0.17 6.19 -5.90
CA PRO A 379 -1.20 6.33 -5.43
C PRO A 379 -2.06 5.19 -6.00
N ALA A 380 -2.96 4.69 -5.17
CA ALA A 380 -3.81 3.57 -5.56
C ALA A 380 -4.98 4.03 -6.43
N LEU A 381 -5.38 5.32 -6.36
CA LEU A 381 -6.37 5.91 -7.25
C LEU A 381 -5.71 6.26 -8.59
N THR A 382 -6.16 5.63 -9.67
CA THR A 382 -5.49 5.72 -10.98
C THR A 382 -5.63 7.10 -11.63
N GLU A 383 -6.69 7.83 -11.30
CA GLU A 383 -6.93 9.20 -11.74
C GLU A 383 -5.86 10.17 -11.19
N ASP A 384 -5.26 9.84 -10.05
CA ASP A 384 -4.22 10.63 -9.39
C ASP A 384 -2.82 10.36 -9.96
N LEU A 385 -2.64 9.36 -10.85
CA LEU A 385 -1.33 9.01 -11.40
C LEU A 385 -0.70 10.13 -12.23
N ALA A 386 -1.50 10.96 -12.90
CA ALA A 386 -1.00 12.10 -13.65
C ALA A 386 -0.40 13.15 -12.70
N ILE A 387 -1.14 13.51 -11.64
CA ILE A 387 -0.67 14.44 -10.61
C ILE A 387 0.58 13.89 -9.93
N TRP A 388 0.59 12.61 -9.57
CA TRP A 388 1.75 11.98 -8.96
C TRP A 388 2.98 12.02 -9.88
N ARG A 389 2.85 11.77 -11.18
CA ARG A 389 3.97 11.87 -12.13
C ARG A 389 4.54 13.29 -12.21
N ASP A 390 3.68 14.30 -12.13
CA ASP A 390 4.08 15.71 -12.21
C ASP A 390 4.75 16.20 -10.91
N GLU A 391 4.29 15.72 -9.75
CA GLU A 391 4.78 16.12 -8.43
C GLU A 391 5.99 15.29 -7.95
N ALA A 392 6.11 14.05 -8.42
CA ALA A 392 7.15 13.15 -8.00
C ALA A 392 8.54 13.62 -8.46
N PRO A 393 9.55 13.65 -7.57
CA PRO A 393 10.92 14.02 -7.95
C PRO A 393 11.66 12.89 -8.69
N TRP A 394 10.94 11.90 -9.21
CA TRP A 394 11.50 10.75 -9.91
C TRP A 394 11.76 11.10 -11.37
N ASN A 395 12.86 10.58 -11.94
CA ASN A 395 12.99 10.60 -13.39
C ASN A 395 11.96 9.63 -14.03
N GLU A 396 11.72 9.79 -15.33
CA GLU A 396 10.71 9.01 -16.05
C GLU A 396 10.92 7.49 -15.89
N ALA A 397 12.17 7.02 -15.99
CA ALA A 397 12.50 5.60 -15.85
C ALA A 397 12.13 5.05 -14.46
N ALA A 398 12.43 5.79 -13.39
CA ALA A 398 12.07 5.41 -12.03
C ALA A 398 10.55 5.47 -11.80
N GLY A 399 9.86 6.48 -12.35
CA GLY A 399 8.40 6.54 -12.31
C GLY A 399 7.74 5.34 -12.98
N GLN A 400 8.22 4.94 -14.16
CA GLN A 400 7.73 3.73 -14.86
C GLN A 400 8.04 2.44 -14.09
N ALA A 401 9.23 2.34 -13.48
CA ALA A 401 9.58 1.19 -12.66
C ALA A 401 8.63 1.04 -11.45
N LEU A 402 8.38 2.12 -10.70
CA LEU A 402 7.46 2.11 -9.55
C LEU A 402 6.04 1.71 -9.94
N LEU A 403 5.55 2.15 -11.11
CA LEU A 403 4.25 1.74 -11.63
C LEU A 403 4.21 0.24 -11.94
N GLY A 404 5.23 -0.28 -12.62
CA GLY A 404 5.34 -1.72 -12.90
C GLY A 404 5.45 -2.55 -11.61
N TRP A 405 6.13 -2.03 -10.58
CA TRP A 405 6.21 -2.68 -9.28
C TRP A 405 4.88 -2.68 -8.55
N ALA A 406 4.05 -1.64 -8.71
CA ALA A 406 2.73 -1.61 -8.10
C ALA A 406 1.85 -2.74 -8.65
N ASP A 407 1.94 -3.05 -9.94
CA ASP A 407 1.24 -4.18 -10.56
C ASP A 407 1.81 -5.54 -10.12
N ALA A 408 3.12 -5.61 -9.85
CA ALA A 408 3.84 -6.82 -9.43
C ALA A 408 3.98 -6.96 -7.89
N ALA A 409 3.29 -6.13 -7.11
CA ALA A 409 3.45 -6.08 -5.68
C ALA A 409 2.89 -7.34 -5.01
N ALA A 410 3.68 -7.94 -4.13
CA ALA A 410 3.23 -8.94 -3.17
C ALA A 410 2.96 -8.26 -1.82
N TYR A 411 1.83 -8.58 -1.21
CA TYR A 411 1.34 -7.95 0.02
C TYR A 411 1.27 -8.97 1.15
N ALA A 412 1.36 -8.49 2.39
CA ALA A 412 1.08 -9.28 3.57
C ALA A 412 -0.40 -9.72 3.62
N SER A 413 -0.69 -10.75 4.40
CA SER A 413 -2.06 -11.24 4.56
C SER A 413 -2.95 -10.22 5.26
N LEU A 414 -4.20 -10.13 4.79
CA LEU A 414 -5.24 -9.40 5.51
C LEU A 414 -5.78 -10.19 6.70
N ASP A 415 -5.58 -11.50 6.76
CA ASP A 415 -6.08 -12.32 7.86
C ASP A 415 -5.36 -11.94 9.16
N PRO A 416 -6.09 -11.57 10.24
CA PRO A 416 -5.46 -11.08 11.45
C PRO A 416 -4.69 -12.16 12.22
N ALA A 417 -5.06 -13.43 12.09
CA ALA A 417 -4.31 -14.52 12.69
C ALA A 417 -3.00 -14.75 11.93
N GLU A 418 -3.06 -14.80 10.60
CA GLU A 418 -1.84 -14.91 9.77
C GLU A 418 -0.92 -13.71 9.98
N ALA A 419 -1.42 -12.48 9.94
CA ALA A 419 -0.63 -11.28 10.16
C ALA A 419 0.04 -11.25 11.54
N THR A 420 -0.63 -11.81 12.57
CA THR A 420 -0.05 -11.93 13.92
C THR A 420 1.12 -12.92 13.93
N VAL A 421 0.94 -14.09 13.30
CA VAL A 421 2.00 -15.10 13.21
C VAL A 421 3.17 -14.58 12.37
N GLU A 422 2.90 -13.89 11.25
CA GLU A 422 3.94 -13.28 10.42
C GLU A 422 4.79 -12.28 11.21
N ALA A 423 4.17 -11.37 11.97
CA ALA A 423 4.89 -10.41 12.81
C ALA A 423 5.73 -11.11 13.92
N GLN A 424 5.24 -12.22 14.46
CA GLN A 424 6.00 -13.04 15.42
C GLN A 424 7.18 -13.75 14.74
N VAL A 425 6.97 -14.33 13.56
CA VAL A 425 8.02 -14.97 12.77
C VAL A 425 9.12 -13.98 12.42
N GLU A 426 8.78 -12.77 11.97
CA GLU A 426 9.75 -11.71 11.66
C GLU A 426 10.65 -11.38 12.86
N SER A 427 10.03 -11.11 14.01
CA SER A 427 10.73 -10.62 15.19
C SER A 427 11.46 -11.72 15.97
N GLN A 428 10.89 -12.93 16.04
CA GLN A 428 11.37 -14.01 16.91
C GLN A 428 12.14 -15.11 16.17
N VAL A 429 11.91 -15.29 14.87
CA VAL A 429 12.51 -16.38 14.08
C VAL A 429 13.49 -15.84 13.04
N LEU A 430 13.05 -14.93 12.16
CA LEU A 430 13.87 -14.50 11.03
C LEU A 430 15.09 -13.70 11.48
N ALA A 431 14.95 -12.71 12.37
CA ALA A 431 16.09 -11.91 12.80
C ALA A 431 17.21 -12.75 13.46
N PRO A 432 16.94 -13.68 14.40
CA PRO A 432 17.96 -14.60 14.92
C PRO A 432 18.51 -15.57 13.88
N ALA A 433 17.68 -16.12 13.00
CA ALA A 433 18.13 -17.03 11.96
C ALA A 433 19.08 -16.34 10.97
N LEU A 434 18.80 -15.10 10.59
CA LEU A 434 19.68 -14.32 9.71
C LEU A 434 21.01 -13.96 10.36
N GLN A 435 21.02 -13.72 11.68
CA GLN A 435 22.26 -13.57 12.43
C GLN A 435 23.14 -14.84 12.34
N GLU A 436 22.53 -16.02 12.45
CA GLU A 436 23.22 -17.30 12.28
C GLU A 436 23.73 -17.50 10.85
N LEU A 437 22.89 -17.19 9.85
CA LEU A 437 23.28 -17.25 8.43
C LEU A 437 24.55 -16.46 8.16
N TRP A 438 24.66 -15.27 8.77
CA TRP A 438 25.82 -14.40 8.57
C TRP A 438 27.15 -15.02 9.00
N THR A 439 27.11 -16.00 9.90
CA THR A 439 28.28 -16.78 10.35
C THR A 439 28.36 -18.17 9.71
N SER A 440 27.33 -18.58 8.97
CA SER A 440 27.27 -19.86 8.26
C SER A 440 28.08 -19.84 6.96
N ASN A 441 28.37 -21.04 6.47
CA ASN A 441 28.88 -21.32 5.12
C ASN A 441 28.04 -22.39 4.39
N ASP A 442 26.95 -22.87 5.01
CA ASP A 442 26.07 -23.91 4.47
C ASP A 442 24.63 -23.39 4.44
N ALA A 443 24.19 -22.99 3.24
CA ALA A 443 22.85 -22.48 3.01
C ALA A 443 21.78 -23.57 3.17
N ALA A 444 22.07 -24.81 2.77
CA ALA A 444 21.10 -25.90 2.80
C ALA A 444 20.82 -26.35 4.24
N ALA A 445 21.88 -26.49 5.05
CA ALA A 445 21.74 -26.79 6.47
C ALA A 445 21.02 -25.67 7.23
N TRP A 446 21.33 -24.41 6.90
CA TRP A 446 20.63 -23.26 7.49
C TRP A 446 19.14 -23.22 7.11
N ALA A 447 18.81 -23.42 5.83
CA ALA A 447 17.43 -23.42 5.36
C ALA A 447 16.60 -24.55 5.98
N GLU A 448 17.20 -25.72 6.17
CA GLU A 448 16.54 -26.82 6.87
C GLU A 448 16.24 -26.49 8.34
N LYS A 449 17.19 -25.86 9.02
CA LYS A 449 16.99 -25.42 10.40
C LYS A 449 15.88 -24.36 10.50
N LEU A 450 15.94 -23.35 9.63
CA LEU A 450 14.92 -22.30 9.58
C LEU A 450 13.54 -22.90 9.33
N ARG A 451 13.41 -23.78 8.33
CA ARG A 451 12.13 -24.43 8.02
C ARG A 451 11.55 -25.15 9.23
N ARG A 452 12.34 -25.96 9.94
CA ARG A 452 11.88 -26.65 11.16
C ARG A 452 11.42 -25.67 12.23
N THR A 453 12.18 -24.60 12.44
CA THR A 453 11.78 -23.55 13.41
C THR A 453 10.48 -22.87 13.00
N LEU A 454 10.25 -22.64 11.71
CA LEU A 454 8.98 -22.10 11.21
C LEU A 454 7.84 -23.10 11.41
N GLU A 455 8.04 -24.38 11.09
CA GLU A 455 7.05 -25.44 11.34
C GLU A 455 6.65 -25.53 12.82
N ASP A 456 7.57 -25.28 13.75
CA ASP A 456 7.29 -25.27 15.19
C ASP A 456 6.49 -24.02 15.66
N GLN A 457 6.51 -22.93 14.88
CA GLN A 457 5.84 -21.67 15.23
C GLN A 457 4.51 -21.46 14.49
N VAL A 458 4.33 -22.12 13.35
CA VAL A 458 3.10 -22.03 12.55
C VAL A 458 2.10 -23.04 13.08
N PRO A 459 0.90 -22.61 13.54
CA PRO A 459 -0.12 -23.54 14.01
C PRO A 459 -0.56 -24.49 12.89
N GLU A 460 -0.85 -25.76 13.21
CA GLU A 460 -1.42 -26.67 12.21
C GLU A 460 -2.83 -26.20 11.80
N PRO A 461 -3.22 -26.33 10.51
CA PRO A 461 -4.53 -25.90 10.05
C PRO A 461 -5.65 -26.63 10.81
N GLY A 462 -6.47 -25.87 11.55
CA GLY A 462 -7.68 -26.39 12.23
C GLY A 462 -7.52 -26.80 13.71
N GLY A 463 -6.45 -26.36 14.37
CA GLY A 463 -6.23 -26.49 15.82
C GLY A 463 -6.95 -25.47 16.68
#